data_AF-A0A401U1I2-F1
#
_entry.id   AF-A0A401U1I2-F1
#
_cell.length_a   1.000
_cell.length_b   1.000
_cell.length_c   1.000
_cell.angle_alpha   90.00
_cell.angle_beta   90.00
_cell.angle_gamma   90.00
#
_symmetry.space_group_name_H-M   'P 1'
#
loop_
_entity.id
_entity.type
_entity.pdbx_description
1 polymer ?
#
loop_
_entity_poly.entity_id
_entity_poly.type
_entity_poly.pdbx_seq_one_letter_code
_entity_poly.pdbx_strand_id
1 'polypeptide(L)' 'MLNLAPPMLQVREALQDVPGKYEEFLRILYDFETNPDQRTAVDLYGDLCDIIQDWPQLLKDFAAFLLPEQALQCGL' A
#
# COMPACT_ATOMS: atom_id res chain seq x y z
N MET A 1 -6.11 10.87 11.51
CA MET A 1 -5.30 9.64 11.62
C MET A 1 -6.04 8.56 10.85
N LEU A 2 -5.57 8.24 9.64
CA LEU A 2 -6.13 7.14 8.85
C LEU A 2 -5.93 5.84 9.65
N ASN A 3 -7.02 5.13 9.94
CA ASN A 3 -7.01 3.87 10.68
C ASN A 3 -6.47 2.76 9.75
N LEU A 4 -5.15 2.62 9.64
CA LEU A 4 -4.46 1.57 8.84
C LEU A 4 -4.50 0.16 9.50
N ALA A 5 -5.47 -0.08 10.38
CA ALA A 5 -5.59 -1.30 11.14
C ALA A 5 -6.73 -2.19 10.60
N PRO A 6 -6.75 -2.56 9.30
CA PRO A 6 -6.23 -3.90 8.93
C PRO A 6 -5.73 -4.03 7.46
N PRO A 7 -4.86 -5.01 7.13
CA PRO A 7 -4.31 -6.07 7.96
C PRO A 7 -2.77 -6.09 7.83
N MET A 8 -2.06 -5.26 8.58
CA MET A 8 -0.59 -5.37 8.69
C MET A 8 -0.15 -6.80 9.04
N LEU A 9 -1.02 -7.58 9.72
CA LEU A 9 -0.81 -9.01 9.94
C LEU A 9 -0.81 -9.83 8.65
N GLN A 10 -1.79 -9.67 7.76
CA GLN A 10 -1.84 -10.42 6.50
C GLN A 10 -0.74 -9.97 5.54
N VAL A 11 -0.40 -8.67 5.52
CA VAL A 11 0.76 -8.18 4.77
C VAL A 11 2.03 -8.82 5.30
N ARG A 12 2.23 -8.84 6.62
CA ARG A 12 3.38 -9.48 7.25
C ARG A 12 3.44 -10.98 6.95
N GLU A 13 2.32 -11.69 7.05
CA GLU A 13 2.25 -13.12 6.75
C GLU A 13 2.49 -13.44 5.27
N ALA A 14 2.00 -12.59 4.36
CA ALA A 14 2.21 -12.74 2.92
C ALA A 14 3.67 -12.46 2.53
N LEU A 15 4.30 -11.47 3.19
CA LEU A 15 5.65 -11.01 2.88
C LEU A 15 6.74 -11.71 3.70
N GLN A 16 6.41 -12.47 4.75
CA GLN A 16 7.41 -13.15 5.61
C GLN A 16 8.29 -14.13 4.83
N ASP A 17 7.75 -14.73 3.77
CA ASP A 17 8.46 -15.73 2.96
C ASP A 17 9.43 -15.07 1.95
N VAL A 18 9.38 -13.74 1.81
CA VAL A 18 10.27 -12.98 0.92
C VAL A 18 11.15 -12.02 1.72
N PRO A 19 12.45 -12.35 1.91
CA PRO A 19 13.37 -11.52 2.68
C PRO A 19 13.42 -10.08 2.19
N GLY A 20 13.33 -9.11 3.10
CA GLY A 20 13.43 -7.67 2.81
C GLY A 20 12.15 -7.02 2.26
N LYS A 21 11.18 -7.80 1.76
CA LYS A 21 9.98 -7.24 1.12
C LYS A 21 9.04 -6.53 2.11
N TYR A 22 8.94 -7.06 3.32
CA TYR A 22 8.20 -6.41 4.41
C TYR A 22 8.85 -5.08 4.85
N GLU A 23 10.17 -5.02 4.88
CA GLU A 23 10.91 -3.80 5.23
C GLU A 23 10.73 -2.73 4.15
N GLU A 24 10.74 -3.14 2.88
CA GLU A 24 10.50 -2.26 1.75
C GLU A 24 9.06 -1.70 1.75
N PHE A 25 8.08 -2.55 2.06
CA PHE A 25 6.69 -2.13 2.26
C PHE A 25 6.57 -1.08 3.39
N LEU A 26 7.20 -1.31 4.53
CA LEU A 26 7.20 -0.35 5.65
C LEU A 26 7.86 0.98 5.27
N ARG A 27 8.93 0.94 4.48
CA ARG A 27 9.61 2.15 4.01
C ARG A 27 8.70 3.02 3.14
N ILE A 28 7.95 2.44 2.21
CA ILE A 28 6.98 3.19 1.39
C ILE A 28 5.94 3.88 2.28
N LEU A 29 5.36 3.15 3.24
CA LEU A 29 4.37 3.72 4.15
C LEU A 29 4.97 4.85 4.99
N TYR A 30 6.18 4.67 5.50
CA TYR A 30 6.87 5.69 6.26
C TYR A 30 7.17 6.94 5.43
N ASP A 31 7.63 6.76 4.19
CA ASP A 31 7.93 7.86 3.27
C ASP A 31 6.66 8.65 2.90
N PHE A 32 5.53 7.95 2.75
CA PHE A 32 4.21 8.56 2.55
C PHE A 32 3.75 9.35 3.77
N GLU A 33 3.88 8.80 4.98
CA GLU A 33 3.51 9.50 6.22
C GLU A 33 4.40 10.71 6.54
N THR A 34 5.70 10.64 6.19
CA THR A 34 6.66 11.72 6.46
C THR A 34 6.61 12.85 5.44
N ASN A 35 6.12 12.61 4.23
CA ASN A 35 6.04 13.62 3.16
C ASN A 35 4.63 13.72 2.54
N PRO A 36 3.59 14.05 3.34
CA PRO A 36 2.20 14.04 2.89
C PRO A 36 1.89 15.08 1.79
N ASP A 37 2.69 16.14 1.68
CA ASP A 37 2.52 17.18 0.65
C ASP A 37 3.16 16.80 -0.69
N GLN A 38 4.02 15.77 -0.73
CA GLN A 38 4.75 15.35 -1.94
C GLN A 38 4.22 14.06 -2.55
N ARG A 39 3.50 13.23 -1.78
CA ARG A 39 3.00 11.93 -2.24
C ARG A 39 1.50 11.85 -2.08
N THR A 40 0.80 11.50 -3.14
CA THR A 40 -0.65 11.28 -3.11
C THR A 40 -0.97 9.82 -2.78
N ALA A 41 -2.22 9.54 -2.40
CA ALA A 41 -2.67 8.16 -2.21
C ALA A 41 -2.58 7.32 -3.50
N VAL A 42 -2.66 7.96 -4.67
CA VAL A 42 -2.44 7.33 -5.98
C VAL A 42 -0.98 6.91 -6.14
N ASP A 43 -0.04 7.78 -5.78
CA ASP A 43 1.40 7.45 -5.81
C ASP A 43 1.73 6.31 -4.85
N LEU A 44 1.16 6.34 -3.64
CA LEU A 44 1.29 5.26 -2.67
C LEU A 44 0.75 3.94 -3.26
N TYR A 45 -0.44 3.97 -3.85
CA TYR A 45 -1.02 2.77 -4.45
C TYR A 45 -0.17 2.21 -5.59
N GLY A 46 0.44 3.09 -6.41
CA GLY A 46 1.38 2.69 -7.46
C GLY A 46 2.60 1.95 -6.90
N ASP A 47 3.26 2.52 -5.88
CA ASP A 47 4.39 1.85 -5.22
C ASP A 47 3.97 0.49 -4.61
N LEU A 48 2.77 0.41 -4.03
CA LEU A 48 2.23 -0.83 -3.51
C LEU A 48 1.99 -1.84 -4.63
N CYS A 49 1.48 -1.43 -5.79
CA CYS A 49 1.37 -2.31 -6.95
C CYS A 49 2.73 -2.94 -7.30
N ASP A 50 3.81 -2.17 -7.28
CA ASP A 50 5.14 -2.70 -7.61
C ASP A 50 5.65 -3.72 -6.58
N ILE A 51 5.47 -3.46 -5.28
CA ILE A 51 5.93 -4.38 -4.23
C ILE A 51 5.01 -5.60 -4.13
N ILE A 52 3.70 -5.40 -4.01
CA ILE A 52 2.75 -6.48 -3.68
C ILE A 52 1.92 -6.97 -4.87
N GLN A 53 2.38 -6.78 -6.12
CA GLN A 53 1.72 -7.31 -7.33
C GLN A 53 1.40 -8.81 -7.27
N ASP A 54 2.25 -9.61 -6.63
CA ASP A 54 2.05 -11.06 -6.49
C ASP A 54 0.91 -11.39 -5.52
N TRP A 55 0.42 -10.40 -4.77
CA TRP A 55 -0.65 -10.48 -3.79
C TRP A 55 -1.77 -9.48 -4.16
N PRO A 56 -2.60 -9.82 -5.17
CA PRO A 56 -3.69 -8.96 -5.63
C PRO A 56 -4.85 -8.81 -4.62
N GLN A 57 -4.95 -9.69 -3.62
CA GLN A 57 -5.91 -9.58 -2.52
C GLN A 57 -5.61 -8.38 -1.60
N LEU A 58 -4.33 -8.14 -1.28
CA LEU A 58 -3.83 -7.05 -0.47
C LEU A 58 -4.02 -5.74 -1.24
N LEU A 59 -3.71 -5.74 -2.54
CA LEU A 59 -3.98 -4.59 -3.40
C LEU A 59 -5.46 -4.21 -3.46
N LYS A 60 -6.38 -5.18 -3.40
CA LYS A 60 -7.83 -4.91 -3.30
C LYS A 60 -8.20 -4.29 -1.95
N ASP A 61 -7.64 -4.80 -0.87
CA ASP A 61 -7.85 -4.22 0.46
C ASP A 61 -7.34 -2.78 0.51
N PHE A 62 -6.20 -2.50 -0.13
CA PHE A 62 -5.67 -1.13 -0.26
C PHE A 62 -6.53 -0.23 -1.15
N ALA A 63 -7.05 -0.75 -2.27
CA ALA A 63 -7.94 -0.02 -3.16
C ALA A 63 -9.22 0.45 -2.46
N ALA A 64 -9.71 -0.31 -1.47
CA ALA A 64 -10.88 0.08 -0.69
C ALA A 64 -10.67 1.33 0.18
N PHE A 65 -9.42 1.75 0.40
CA PHE A 65 -9.09 3.01 1.10
C PHE A 65 -8.94 4.21 0.15
N LEU A 66 -8.89 3.99 -1.16
CA LEU A 66 -8.84 5.07 -2.13
C LEU A 66 -10.21 5.73 -2.25
N LEU A 67 -10.19 7.05 -2.43
CA LEU A 67 -11.39 7.78 -2.85
C LEU A 67 -11.75 7.38 -4.29
N PRO A 68 -13.04 7.46 -4.69
CA PRO A 68 -13.47 7.10 -6.04
C PRO A 68 -12.66 7.79 -7.15
N GLU A 69 -12.31 9.07 -6.96
CA GLU A 69 -11.52 9.83 -7.92
C GLU A 69 -10.09 9.30 -8.05
N GLN A 70 -9.50 8.82 -6.94
CA GLN A 70 -8.16 8.24 -6.90
C GLN A 70 -8.16 6.84 -7.51
N ALA A 71 -9.18 6.03 -7.22
CA ALA A 71 -9.36 4.71 -7.81
C ALA A 71 -9.47 4.80 -9.35
N LEU A 72 -10.21 5.79 -9.86
CA LEU A 72 -10.30 6.07 -11.29
C LEU A 72 -8.93 6.41 -11.90
N GLN A 73 -8.10 7.19 -11.19
CA GLN A 73 -6.73 7.50 -11.63
C GLN A 73 -5.82 6.27 -11.65
N CYS A 74 -6.06 5.30 -10.75
CA CYS A 74 -5.38 4.01 -10.72
C CYS A 74 -5.93 3.00 -11.75
N GLY A 75 -7.01 3.32 -12.47
CA GLY A 75 -7.64 2.43 -13.44
C GLY A 75 -8.48 1.29 -12.84
N LEU A 76 -8.96 1.48 -11.60
CA LEU A 76 -9.78 0.52 -10.84
C LEU A 76 -11.29 0.71 -11.06
#